data_AF-A0A4S4F1Y1-F1
#
_entry.id   AF-A0A4S4F1Y1-F1
#
_cell.length_a   1.000
_cell.length_b   1.000
_cell.length_c   1.000
_cell.angle_alpha   90.00
_cell.angle_beta   90.00
_cell.angle_gamma   90.00
#
_symmetry.space_group_name_H-M   'P 1'
#
loop_
_entity.id
_entity.type
_entity.pdbx_description
1 polymer ?
#
loop_
_entity_poly.entity_id
_entity_poly.type
_entity_poly.pdbx_seq_one_letter_code
_entity_poly.pdbx_strand_id
1 'polypeptide(L)'
;MEYKHFSHHHNLNLYQVHQGQTFHCSGCETSCTSDSIYACWQCNFFLHDHCGNANRFIKHPSHPSHPLILLPSPTYCSGTFLCNACGAAGKSFSYCCATCEVDLHLHCAFLPPKVNHKSHPHELRLVHTIPEKEAFCDHDCKVCNNVLQSKQWGYCCVKCDDFHVHTFCATNEVKPGLYLDDDDDAGLDSGPVEATQLGLFQSGCEDQLEVQLSEEAVVELFKIQLQMQMAEQLAEILASPNHSSPA
;
A
#
# COMPACT_ATOMS: atom_id res chain seq x y z
N MET A 1 2.72 24.39 -17.91
CA MET A 1 3.47 24.11 -16.68
C MET A 1 4.20 22.80 -16.90
N GLU A 2 5.51 22.76 -16.65
CA GLU A 2 6.31 21.54 -16.75
C GLU A 2 6.20 20.77 -15.42
N TYR A 3 5.68 19.55 -15.44
CA TYR A 3 5.46 18.74 -14.25
C TYR A 3 6.58 17.70 -14.11
N LYS A 4 7.52 17.92 -13.20
CA LYS A 4 8.60 16.97 -12.91
C LYS A 4 8.15 15.97 -11.86
N HIS A 5 7.86 14.74 -12.29
CA HIS A 5 7.42 13.66 -11.40
C HIS A 5 8.60 12.84 -10.89
N PHE A 6 8.59 12.44 -9.61
CA PHE A 6 9.73 11.75 -8.97
C PHE A 6 10.08 10.40 -9.65
N SER A 7 9.09 9.73 -10.25
CA SER A 7 9.27 8.39 -10.85
C SER A 7 9.81 8.41 -12.27
N HIS A 8 9.98 9.59 -12.88
CA HIS A 8 10.28 9.69 -14.29
C HIS A 8 11.24 10.85 -14.58
N HIS A 9 12.23 10.62 -15.43
CA HIS A 9 13.32 11.56 -15.66
C HIS A 9 12.92 12.74 -16.57
N HIS A 10 11.89 12.59 -17.41
CA HIS A 10 11.37 13.68 -18.23
C HIS A 10 10.20 14.39 -17.55
N ASN A 11 10.03 15.65 -17.91
CA ASN A 11 8.84 16.41 -17.54
C ASN A 11 7.60 15.79 -18.21
N LEU A 12 6.56 15.62 -17.42
CA LEU A 12 5.23 15.24 -17.87
C LEU A 12 4.44 16.50 -18.20
N ASN A 13 3.51 16.37 -19.15
CA ASN A 13 2.56 17.41 -19.49
C ASN A 13 1.14 16.90 -19.25
N LEU A 14 0.26 17.79 -18.80
CA LEU A 14 -1.16 17.48 -18.71
C LEU A 14 -1.74 17.41 -20.13
N TYR A 15 -2.37 16.28 -20.47
CA TYR A 15 -3.02 16.03 -21.75
C TYR A 15 -4.49 15.72 -21.53
N GLN A 16 -5.35 16.31 -22.37
CA GLN A 16 -6.79 16.05 -22.39
C GLN A 16 -7.08 14.87 -23.32
N VAL A 17 -7.66 13.81 -22.78
CA VAL A 17 -7.99 12.58 -23.50
C VAL A 17 -9.26 12.80 -24.31
N HIS A 18 -9.24 12.47 -25.59
CA HIS A 18 -10.40 12.54 -26.47
C HIS A 18 -11.13 11.20 -26.58
N GLN A 19 -12.42 11.23 -26.96
CA GLN A 19 -13.23 10.04 -27.10
C GLN A 19 -12.58 9.03 -28.07
N GLY A 20 -12.46 7.77 -27.62
CA GLY A 20 -11.87 6.68 -28.37
C GLY A 20 -10.37 6.48 -28.17
N GLN A 21 -9.68 7.38 -27.46
CA GLN A 21 -8.29 7.17 -27.04
C GLN A 21 -8.26 6.37 -25.73
N THR A 22 -7.35 5.41 -25.66
CA THR A 22 -7.08 4.66 -24.43
C THR A 22 -5.59 4.72 -24.13
N PHE A 23 -5.28 5.06 -22.88
CA PHE A 23 -3.91 5.06 -22.37
C PHE A 23 -3.83 4.11 -21.19
N HIS A 24 -2.62 3.65 -20.88
CA HIS A 24 -2.37 2.78 -19.74
C HIS A 24 -1.51 3.51 -18.73
N CYS A 25 -1.98 3.57 -17.49
CA CYS A 25 -1.24 4.21 -16.42
C CYS A 25 -0.03 3.35 -16.03
N SER A 26 1.16 3.95 -16.04
CA SER A 26 2.40 3.33 -15.58
C SER A 26 2.45 3.20 -14.04
N GLY A 27 1.62 3.96 -13.32
CA GLY A 27 1.60 3.97 -11.85
C GLY A 27 0.73 2.88 -11.23
N CYS A 28 -0.43 2.58 -11.82
CA CYS A 28 -1.37 1.60 -11.24
C CYS A 28 -1.72 0.44 -12.18
N GLU A 29 -1.13 0.41 -13.37
CA GLU A 29 -1.37 -0.61 -14.40
C GLU A 29 -2.82 -0.73 -14.90
N THR A 30 -3.63 0.32 -14.74
CA THR A 30 -5.01 0.33 -15.25
C THR A 30 -5.17 1.33 -16.39
N SER A 31 -6.24 1.15 -17.17
CA SER A 31 -6.57 2.07 -18.26
C SER A 31 -6.95 3.46 -17.74
N CYS A 32 -6.46 4.48 -18.41
CA CYS A 32 -6.86 5.86 -18.19
C CYS A 32 -8.22 6.12 -18.83
N THR A 33 -9.27 6.13 -18.00
CA THR A 33 -10.63 6.52 -18.38
C THR A 33 -10.96 7.97 -18.03
N SER A 34 -10.05 8.66 -17.33
CA SER A 34 -10.17 10.05 -16.95
C SER A 34 -10.01 10.98 -18.16
N ASP A 35 -10.67 12.14 -18.11
CA ASP A 35 -10.59 13.17 -19.16
C ASP A 35 -9.19 13.78 -19.32
N SER A 36 -8.32 13.62 -18.31
CA SER A 36 -6.94 14.11 -18.35
C SER A 36 -5.93 13.14 -17.77
N ILE A 37 -4.72 13.18 -18.32
CA ILE A 37 -3.56 12.37 -17.89
C ILE A 37 -2.30 13.21 -17.85
N TYR A 38 -1.33 12.80 -17.04
CA TYR A 38 0.05 13.26 -17.19
C TYR A 38 0.78 12.38 -18.21
N ALA A 39 1.40 12.99 -19.21
CA ALA A 39 1.98 12.27 -20.33
C ALA A 39 3.44 12.67 -20.61
N CYS A 40 4.29 11.66 -20.79
CA CYS A 40 5.56 11.77 -21.49
C CYS A 40 5.48 10.90 -22.76
N TRP A 41 5.29 11.55 -23.90
CA TRP A 41 5.21 10.90 -25.20
C TRP A 41 6.52 10.25 -25.64
N GLN A 42 7.66 10.80 -25.19
CA GLN A 42 8.99 10.28 -25.54
C GLN A 42 9.23 8.87 -24.96
N CYS A 43 8.66 8.59 -23.79
CA CYS A 43 8.84 7.34 -23.07
C CYS A 43 7.59 6.47 -23.04
N ASN A 44 6.50 6.92 -23.66
CA ASN A 44 5.18 6.29 -23.55
C ASN A 44 4.76 6.07 -22.09
N PHE A 45 5.05 7.06 -21.24
CA PHE A 45 4.81 7.02 -19.80
C PHE A 45 3.62 7.91 -19.47
N PHE A 46 2.57 7.32 -18.90
CA PHE A 46 1.32 8.01 -18.61
C PHE A 46 0.88 7.75 -17.18
N LEU A 47 0.31 8.75 -16.53
CA LEU A 47 -0.29 8.60 -15.20
C LEU A 47 -1.70 9.17 -15.20
N HIS A 48 -2.63 8.50 -14.51
CA HIS A 48 -3.85 9.17 -14.05
C HIS A 48 -3.48 10.38 -13.21
N ASP A 49 -4.38 11.35 -13.13
CA ASP A 49 -4.22 12.51 -12.26
C ASP A 49 -3.90 12.11 -10.81
N HIS A 50 -4.71 11.21 -10.22
CA HIS A 50 -4.48 10.70 -8.86
C HIS A 50 -3.24 9.83 -8.70
N CYS A 51 -2.71 9.24 -9.78
CA CYS A 51 -1.47 8.46 -9.73
C CYS A 51 -0.24 9.38 -9.76
N GLY A 52 -0.29 10.45 -10.54
CA GLY A 52 0.76 11.47 -10.57
C GLY A 52 0.81 12.27 -9.27
N ASN A 53 -0.37 12.67 -8.78
CA ASN A 53 -0.49 13.46 -7.55
C ASN A 53 -0.59 12.61 -6.28
N ALA A 54 -0.26 11.32 -6.33
CA ALA A 54 -0.24 10.47 -5.14
C ALA A 54 0.84 10.95 -4.16
N ASN A 55 0.48 11.04 -2.88
CA ASN A 55 1.41 11.45 -1.85
C ASN A 55 2.61 10.51 -1.75
N ARG A 56 3.76 11.07 -1.41
CA ARG A 56 4.99 10.30 -1.20
C ARG A 56 4.90 9.40 0.04
N PHE A 57 4.07 9.79 1.01
CA PHE A 57 3.89 9.10 2.29
C PHE A 57 2.41 9.15 2.69
N ILE A 58 1.93 8.09 3.36
CA ILE A 58 0.59 8.07 3.98
C ILE A 58 0.63 7.37 5.34
N LYS A 59 -0.16 7.86 6.30
CA LYS A 59 -0.46 7.15 7.56
C LYS A 59 -1.72 6.31 7.36
N HIS A 60 -1.56 5.03 7.07
CA HIS A 60 -2.69 4.18 6.72
C HIS A 60 -3.31 3.50 7.97
N PRO A 61 -4.65 3.51 8.17
CA PRO A 61 -5.28 2.91 9.35
C PRO A 61 -5.05 1.40 9.53
N SER A 62 -4.74 0.68 8.45
CA SER A 62 -4.37 -0.75 8.52
C SER A 62 -2.96 -0.98 9.05
N HIS A 63 -2.12 0.06 9.07
CA HIS A 63 -0.72 -0.01 9.45
C HIS A 63 -0.33 1.30 10.18
N PRO A 64 -0.88 1.54 11.39
CA PRO A 64 -0.72 2.82 12.08
C PRO A 64 0.69 3.04 12.65
N SER A 65 1.47 1.96 12.83
CA SER A 65 2.80 2.03 13.46
C SER A 65 3.84 2.76 12.61
N HIS A 66 3.72 2.70 11.28
CA HIS A 66 4.67 3.32 10.36
C HIS A 66 3.96 3.93 9.16
N PRO A 67 4.47 5.05 8.60
CA PRO A 67 3.99 5.55 7.33
C PRO A 67 4.34 4.57 6.20
N LEU A 68 3.47 4.50 5.19
CA LEU A 68 3.76 3.79 3.95
C LEU A 68 4.36 4.76 2.93
N ILE A 69 5.45 4.37 2.28
CA ILE A 69 6.19 5.17 1.31
C ILE A 69 5.78 4.76 -0.10
N LEU A 70 5.48 5.74 -0.96
CA LEU A 70 5.22 5.49 -2.37
C LEU A 70 6.51 5.16 -3.12
N LEU A 71 6.58 3.98 -3.71
CA LEU A 71 7.68 3.55 -4.56
C LEU A 71 7.24 3.44 -6.02
N PRO A 72 8.07 3.87 -7.00
CA PRO A 72 7.73 3.83 -8.40
C PRO A 72 7.86 2.43 -9.03
N SER A 73 8.52 1.51 -8.33
CA SER A 73 8.72 0.13 -8.74
C SER A 73 9.02 -0.75 -7.52
N PRO A 74 8.75 -2.06 -7.58
CA PRO A 74 9.07 -2.99 -6.50
C PRO A 74 10.58 -3.06 -6.25
N THR A 75 11.00 -3.18 -5.00
CA THR A 75 12.41 -3.30 -4.59
C THR A 75 12.90 -4.76 -4.49
N TYR A 76 11.98 -5.71 -4.63
CA TYR A 76 12.26 -7.15 -4.54
C TYR A 76 12.97 -7.66 -5.80
N CYS A 77 13.84 -8.67 -5.64
CA CYS A 77 14.55 -9.33 -6.74
C CYS A 77 13.63 -9.94 -7.82
N SER A 78 12.40 -10.31 -7.45
CA SER A 78 11.38 -10.81 -8.38
C SER A 78 10.87 -9.74 -9.35
N GLY A 79 11.10 -8.45 -9.06
CA GLY A 79 10.47 -7.34 -9.77
C GLY A 79 8.96 -7.26 -9.55
N THR A 80 8.43 -7.92 -8.52
CA THR A 80 7.01 -7.92 -8.17
C THR A 80 6.82 -7.89 -6.65
N PHE A 81 5.74 -7.28 -6.16
CA PHE A 81 5.30 -7.40 -4.76
C PHE A 81 3.96 -8.14 -4.67
N LEU A 82 3.59 -8.59 -3.47
CA LEU A 82 2.28 -9.13 -3.16
C LEU A 82 1.49 -8.12 -2.34
N CYS A 83 0.33 -7.68 -2.81
CA CYS A 83 -0.45 -6.68 -2.09
C CYS A 83 -1.10 -7.28 -0.85
N ASN A 84 -0.84 -6.74 0.35
CA ASN A 84 -1.44 -7.23 1.59
C ASN A 84 -2.98 -7.05 1.64
N ALA A 85 -3.53 -6.12 0.85
CA ALA A 85 -4.96 -5.90 0.81
C ALA A 85 -5.71 -6.90 -0.08
N CYS A 86 -5.31 -7.08 -1.34
CA CYS A 86 -6.04 -7.92 -2.29
C CYS A 86 -5.37 -9.27 -2.57
N GLY A 87 -4.13 -9.46 -2.12
CA GLY A 87 -3.31 -10.64 -2.38
C GLY A 87 -2.94 -10.85 -3.85
N ALA A 88 -3.17 -9.88 -4.72
CA ALA A 88 -2.69 -9.93 -6.10
C ALA A 88 -1.26 -9.40 -6.19
N ALA A 89 -0.50 -9.92 -7.16
CA ALA A 89 0.84 -9.40 -7.44
C ALA A 89 0.77 -8.02 -8.12
N GLY A 90 1.78 -7.18 -7.89
CA GLY A 90 1.94 -5.88 -8.56
C GLY A 90 3.37 -5.64 -9.05
N LYS A 91 3.52 -4.85 -10.11
CA LYS A 91 4.82 -4.51 -10.72
C LYS A 91 5.09 -3.01 -10.87
N SER A 92 4.08 -2.19 -10.60
CA SER A 92 4.08 -0.73 -10.73
C SER A 92 4.19 -0.07 -9.35
N PHE A 93 3.52 1.06 -9.14
CA PHE A 93 3.68 1.82 -7.92
C PHE A 93 3.03 1.08 -6.76
N SER A 94 3.71 1.13 -5.61
CA SER A 94 3.21 0.58 -4.36
C SER A 94 3.41 1.56 -3.22
N TYR A 95 2.51 1.51 -2.25
CA TYR A 95 2.79 2.01 -0.91
C TYR A 95 3.43 0.89 -0.11
N CYS A 96 4.64 1.13 0.38
CA CYS A 96 5.48 0.12 1.01
C CYS A 96 5.94 0.56 2.40
N CYS A 97 5.92 -0.36 3.36
CA CYS A 97 6.72 -0.27 4.58
C CYS A 97 7.78 -1.37 4.53
N ALA A 98 9.03 -0.99 4.27
CA ALA A 98 10.14 -1.94 4.19
C ALA A 98 10.41 -2.66 5.53
N THR A 99 10.21 -1.98 6.67
CA THR A 99 10.43 -2.55 8.00
C THR A 99 9.44 -3.66 8.35
N CYS A 100 8.21 -3.55 7.86
CA CYS A 100 7.14 -4.51 8.18
C CYS A 100 6.74 -5.40 6.99
N GLU A 101 7.42 -5.24 5.84
CA GLU A 101 7.11 -5.96 4.61
C GLU A 101 5.63 -5.84 4.20
N VAL A 102 5.09 -4.63 4.32
CA VAL A 102 3.73 -4.30 3.89
C VAL A 102 3.80 -3.61 2.54
N ASP A 103 3.14 -4.15 1.54
CA ASP A 103 2.95 -3.54 0.23
C ASP A 103 1.47 -3.43 -0.13
N LEU A 104 1.08 -2.26 -0.61
CA LEU A 104 -0.27 -2.01 -1.11
C LEU A 104 -0.20 -1.48 -2.54
N HIS A 105 -1.02 -2.02 -3.44
CA HIS A 105 -1.29 -1.33 -4.70
C HIS A 105 -1.85 0.08 -4.39
N LEU A 106 -1.56 1.05 -5.26
CA LEU A 106 -2.06 2.41 -5.14
C LEU A 106 -3.60 2.45 -4.98
N HIS A 107 -4.31 1.64 -5.75
CA HIS A 107 -5.76 1.49 -5.64
C HIS A 107 -6.20 0.93 -4.28
N CYS A 108 -5.50 -0.10 -3.79
CA CYS A 108 -5.84 -0.77 -2.54
C CYS A 108 -5.65 0.15 -1.32
N ALA A 109 -4.62 1.01 -1.34
CA ALA A 109 -4.34 1.96 -0.27
C ALA A 109 -5.42 3.05 -0.11
N PHE A 110 -6.30 3.22 -1.08
CA PHE A 110 -7.36 4.24 -1.07
C PHE A 110 -8.77 3.65 -1.19
N LEU A 111 -8.93 2.38 -0.83
CA LEU A 111 -10.23 1.75 -0.74
C LEU A 111 -11.09 2.51 0.29
N PRO A 112 -12.35 2.85 -0.05
CA PRO A 112 -13.24 3.54 0.86
C PRO A 112 -13.52 2.69 2.10
N PRO A 113 -13.51 3.27 3.32
CA PRO A 113 -13.80 2.49 4.54
C PRO A 113 -15.19 1.86 4.57
N LYS A 114 -16.12 2.40 3.77
CA LYS A 114 -17.49 1.91 3.65
C LYS A 114 -18.03 2.07 2.24
N VAL A 115 -18.86 1.12 1.81
CA VAL A 115 -19.49 1.09 0.47
C VAL A 115 -20.91 0.55 0.52
N ASN A 116 -21.74 0.99 -0.43
CA ASN A 116 -23.03 0.35 -0.70
C ASN A 116 -22.88 -0.56 -1.93
N HIS A 117 -23.34 -1.81 -1.82
CA HIS A 117 -23.27 -2.76 -2.92
C HIS A 117 -24.67 -3.17 -3.38
N LYS A 118 -24.94 -3.17 -4.68
CA LYS A 118 -26.28 -3.44 -5.25
C LYS A 118 -26.90 -4.78 -4.84
N SER A 119 -26.07 -5.77 -4.51
CA SER A 119 -26.53 -7.10 -4.10
C SER A 119 -26.84 -7.22 -2.61
N HIS A 120 -26.70 -6.13 -1.83
CA HIS A 120 -26.97 -6.14 -0.39
C HIS A 120 -27.52 -4.80 0.11
N PRO A 121 -28.60 -4.77 0.91
CA PRO A 121 -29.25 -3.52 1.31
C PRO A 121 -28.50 -2.72 2.38
N HIS A 122 -27.56 -3.33 3.10
CA HIS A 122 -26.78 -2.66 4.13
C HIS A 122 -25.42 -2.20 3.61
N GLU A 123 -24.94 -1.10 4.19
CA GLU A 123 -23.58 -0.61 3.96
C GLU A 123 -22.55 -1.64 4.46
N LEU A 124 -21.54 -1.89 3.63
CA LEU A 124 -20.43 -2.78 3.94
C LEU A 124 -19.25 -1.99 4.47
N ARG A 125 -18.51 -2.56 5.42
CA ARG A 125 -17.31 -1.96 6.02
C ARG A 125 -16.07 -2.71 5.56
N LEU A 126 -15.02 -1.97 5.23
CA LEU A 126 -13.70 -2.52 4.95
C LEU A 126 -13.10 -3.13 6.23
N VAL A 127 -12.64 -4.36 6.13
CA VAL A 127 -11.91 -5.07 7.18
C VAL A 127 -10.53 -5.46 6.67
N HIS A 128 -9.49 -5.23 7.49
CA HIS A 128 -8.09 -5.49 7.13
C HIS A 128 -7.63 -6.91 7.48
N THR A 129 -8.46 -7.64 8.22
CA THR A 129 -8.25 -9.04 8.60
C THR A 129 -9.62 -9.62 8.88
N ILE A 130 -9.90 -10.79 8.33
CA ILE A 130 -11.16 -11.49 8.63
C ILE A 130 -10.90 -12.28 9.92
N PRO A 131 -11.65 -12.07 11.02
CA PRO A 131 -11.36 -12.69 12.30
C PRO A 131 -11.33 -14.23 12.20
N GLU A 132 -10.21 -14.84 12.59
CA GLU A 132 -9.99 -16.29 12.56
C GLU A 132 -10.87 -17.09 13.55
N LYS A 133 -11.72 -16.41 14.34
CA LYS A 133 -12.52 -17.04 15.42
C LYS A 133 -13.61 -18.01 14.93
N GLU A 134 -13.72 -18.20 13.62
CA GLU A 134 -14.46 -19.30 12.99
C GLU A 134 -13.54 -20.06 12.02
N ALA A 135 -12.46 -20.65 12.53
CA ALA A 135 -11.38 -21.32 11.77
C ALA A 135 -11.80 -22.52 10.87
N PHE A 136 -13.09 -22.67 10.55
CA PHE A 136 -13.65 -23.70 9.67
C PHE A 136 -14.58 -23.17 8.58
N CYS A 137 -14.81 -21.85 8.47
CA CYS A 137 -15.54 -21.31 7.34
C CYS A 137 -14.59 -20.61 6.36
N ASP A 138 -14.29 -21.30 5.26
CA ASP A 138 -13.98 -20.64 4.00
C ASP A 138 -15.16 -19.70 3.69
N HIS A 139 -15.05 -18.43 4.08
CA HIS A 139 -16.10 -17.48 3.75
C HIS A 139 -16.08 -17.28 2.24
N ASP A 140 -17.11 -17.76 1.56
CA ASP A 140 -17.26 -17.49 0.14
C ASP A 140 -17.71 -16.05 -0.07
N CYS A 141 -17.04 -15.36 -1.00
CA CYS A 141 -17.48 -14.06 -1.47
C CYS A 141 -18.89 -14.17 -2.04
N LYS A 142 -19.85 -13.43 -1.48
CA LYS A 142 -21.27 -13.47 -1.90
C LYS A 142 -21.56 -12.90 -3.28
N VAL A 143 -20.53 -12.43 -3.99
CA VAL A 143 -20.65 -11.88 -5.34
C VAL A 143 -20.07 -12.84 -6.38
N CYS A 144 -18.87 -13.39 -6.15
CA CYS A 144 -18.20 -14.26 -7.11
C CYS A 144 -18.20 -15.75 -6.72
N ASN A 145 -18.66 -16.09 -5.51
CA ASN A 145 -18.67 -17.44 -4.92
C ASN A 145 -17.30 -18.11 -4.85
N ASN A 146 -16.22 -17.32 -4.82
CA ASN A 146 -14.87 -17.81 -4.55
C ASN A 146 -14.48 -17.52 -3.10
N VAL A 147 -13.57 -18.33 -2.57
CA VAL A 147 -13.08 -18.23 -1.19
C VAL A 147 -12.44 -16.87 -0.91
N LEU A 148 -12.77 -16.29 0.25
CA LEU A 148 -12.07 -15.16 0.84
C LEU A 148 -10.86 -15.67 1.62
N GLN A 149 -9.68 -15.15 1.31
CA GLN A 149 -8.47 -15.50 2.05
C GLN A 149 -8.46 -14.71 3.37
N SER A 150 -8.29 -15.39 4.51
CA SER A 150 -8.36 -14.79 5.85
C SER A 150 -7.37 -13.64 6.08
N LYS A 151 -6.22 -13.68 5.39
CA LYS A 151 -5.15 -12.68 5.46
C LYS A 151 -5.34 -11.49 4.52
N GLN A 152 -6.33 -11.52 3.64
CA GLN A 152 -6.63 -10.43 2.70
C GLN A 152 -7.73 -9.53 3.28
N TRP A 153 -7.79 -8.31 2.77
CA TRP A 153 -8.87 -7.39 3.09
C TRP A 153 -10.14 -7.80 2.37
N GLY A 154 -11.27 -7.44 2.97
CA GLY A 154 -12.58 -7.68 2.40
C GLY A 154 -13.57 -6.63 2.89
N TYR A 155 -14.77 -6.65 2.32
CA TYR A 155 -15.89 -5.90 2.86
C TYR A 155 -16.88 -6.86 3.49
N CYS A 156 -17.38 -6.50 4.68
CA CYS A 156 -18.40 -7.28 5.36
C CYS A 156 -19.55 -6.38 5.81
N CYS A 157 -20.73 -6.98 5.94
CA CYS A 157 -21.85 -6.34 6.60
C CYS A 157 -21.76 -6.55 8.11
N VAL A 158 -21.83 -5.49 8.91
CA VAL A 158 -21.85 -5.62 10.38
C VAL A 158 -23.22 -6.01 10.94
N LYS A 159 -24.26 -6.03 10.09
CA LYS A 159 -25.63 -6.41 10.46
C LYS A 159 -26.01 -7.82 9.99
N CYS A 160 -25.26 -8.39 9.05
CA CYS A 160 -25.54 -9.68 8.45
C CYS A 160 -24.26 -10.52 8.50
N ASP A 161 -24.28 -11.56 9.33
CA ASP A 161 -23.10 -12.36 9.65
C ASP A 161 -22.54 -13.13 8.44
N ASP A 162 -23.34 -13.35 7.39
CA ASP A 162 -22.94 -14.13 6.23
C ASP A 162 -22.55 -13.28 5.01
N PHE A 163 -22.61 -11.95 5.06
CA PHE A 163 -22.33 -11.13 3.89
C PHE A 163 -20.90 -10.59 3.87
N HIS A 164 -20.01 -11.33 3.19
CA HIS A 164 -18.61 -10.98 2.97
C HIS A 164 -18.27 -11.00 1.48
N VAL A 165 -17.43 -10.07 1.03
CA VAL A 165 -17.03 -9.95 -0.38
C VAL A 165 -15.59 -9.48 -0.53
N HIS A 166 -14.93 -9.85 -1.64
CA HIS A 166 -13.59 -9.33 -1.98
C HIS A 166 -13.65 -7.82 -2.19
N THR A 167 -12.52 -7.13 -1.98
CA THR A 167 -12.41 -5.67 -2.24
C THR A 167 -12.89 -5.29 -3.63
N PHE A 168 -12.41 -5.97 -4.67
CA PHE A 168 -12.83 -5.75 -6.07
C PHE A 168 -14.25 -6.22 -6.39
N CYS A 169 -14.82 -7.11 -5.58
CA CYS A 169 -16.23 -7.49 -5.72
C CYS A 169 -17.16 -6.44 -5.10
N ALA A 170 -16.68 -5.70 -4.10
CA ALA A 170 -17.46 -4.66 -3.43
C ALA A 170 -17.49 -3.35 -4.22
N THR A 171 -16.34 -2.93 -4.75
CA THR A 171 -16.20 -1.64 -5.42
C THR A 171 -14.96 -1.56 -6.31
N ASN A 172 -15.02 -0.69 -7.32
CA ASN A 172 -13.85 -0.18 -8.05
C ASN A 172 -13.59 1.31 -7.72
N GLU A 173 -14.32 1.87 -6.76
CA GLU A 173 -14.10 3.24 -6.30
C GLU A 173 -12.82 3.34 -5.49
N VAL A 174 -12.10 4.43 -5.70
CA VAL A 174 -10.99 4.87 -4.86
C VAL A 174 -11.28 6.28 -4.39
N LYS A 175 -10.81 6.59 -3.19
CA LYS A 175 -10.82 7.95 -2.66
C LYS A 175 -9.37 8.38 -2.42
N PRO A 176 -8.67 8.86 -3.46
CA PRO A 176 -7.35 9.43 -3.31
C PRO A 176 -7.37 10.53 -2.22
N GLY A 177 -6.34 10.58 -1.38
CA GLY A 177 -6.25 11.59 -0.32
C GLY A 177 -7.11 11.31 0.92
N LEU A 178 -7.59 10.08 1.13
CA LEU A 178 -8.26 9.72 2.41
C LEU A 178 -7.36 9.83 3.65
N TYR A 179 -6.05 9.68 3.46
CA TYR A 179 -5.07 9.57 4.53
C TYR A 179 -3.93 10.56 4.26
N LEU A 180 -4.23 11.85 4.47
CA LEU A 180 -3.24 12.93 4.41
C LEU A 180 -2.58 13.09 5.79
N ASP A 181 -1.36 13.61 5.81
CA ASP A 181 -0.72 14.08 7.03
C ASP A 181 -1.37 15.41 7.43
N ASP A 182 -2.06 15.42 8.58
CA ASP A 182 -2.59 16.63 9.23
C ASP A 182 -1.42 17.49 9.75
N ASP A 183 -0.76 18.25 8.87
CA ASP A 183 0.15 19.34 9.25
C ASP A 183 -0.34 20.74 8.81
N ASP A 184 -1.54 20.85 8.21
CA ASP A 184 -2.22 22.12 7.97
C ASP A 184 -3.35 22.34 9.00
N ASP A 185 -2.96 22.82 10.18
CA ASP A 185 -3.85 23.57 11.08
C ASP A 185 -4.35 24.83 10.36
N ALA A 186 -5.48 24.71 9.66
CA ALA A 186 -6.32 25.82 9.27
C ALA A 186 -7.77 25.46 9.61
N GLY A 187 -8.13 25.75 10.86
CA GLY A 187 -9.45 25.44 11.41
C GLY A 187 -10.63 25.96 10.59
N LEU A 188 -11.64 25.10 10.43
CA LEU A 188 -13.03 25.47 10.21
C LEU A 188 -13.94 24.53 11.04
N ASP A 189 -14.41 25.09 12.16
CA ASP A 189 -15.56 24.73 13.01
C ASP A 189 -16.88 24.65 12.16
N SER A 190 -17.98 23.95 12.46
CA SER A 190 -18.54 23.23 13.61
C SER A 190 -19.66 22.29 13.13
N GLY A 191 -19.95 21.20 13.87
CA GLY A 191 -21.24 20.51 13.82
C GLY A 191 -21.29 19.23 14.70
N PRO A 192 -22.33 19.02 15.54
CA PRO A 192 -22.16 18.40 16.85
C PRO A 192 -22.15 16.87 16.82
N VAL A 193 -21.23 16.27 17.57
CA VAL A 193 -21.27 14.85 17.96
C VAL A 193 -21.72 14.72 19.41
N GLU A 194 -22.89 14.11 19.61
CA GLU A 194 -23.40 13.72 20.91
C GLU A 194 -22.49 12.66 21.54
N ALA A 195 -22.10 12.94 22.78
CA ALA A 195 -21.29 12.08 23.61
C ALA A 195 -22.06 10.83 24.05
N THR A 196 -21.40 9.67 24.02
CA THR A 196 -21.68 8.62 24.99
C THR A 196 -20.38 7.98 25.44
N GLN A 197 -20.26 7.89 26.75
CA GLN A 197 -19.04 7.73 27.53
C GLN A 197 -18.96 6.32 28.09
N LEU A 198 -17.84 5.62 27.86
CA LEU A 198 -17.23 4.56 28.68
C LEU A 198 -15.78 4.42 28.16
N GLY A 199 -14.68 4.38 28.90
CA GLY A 199 -14.35 4.42 30.32
C GLY A 199 -12.83 4.22 30.42
N LEU A 200 -12.17 5.13 31.14
CA LEU A 200 -10.80 5.18 31.65
C LEU A 200 -9.91 3.93 31.55
N PHE A 201 -8.69 4.10 30.99
CA PHE A 201 -7.42 3.62 31.58
C PHE A 201 -6.29 4.59 31.22
N GLN A 202 -5.64 5.19 32.22
CA GLN A 202 -4.42 6.00 32.11
C GLN A 202 -3.22 5.21 32.62
N SER A 203 -2.13 5.19 31.84
CA SER A 203 -0.71 5.12 32.25
C SER A 203 0.10 5.24 30.95
N GLY A 204 1.08 6.12 30.72
CA GLY A 204 2.01 6.83 31.59
C GLY A 204 3.43 6.48 31.12
N CYS A 205 4.10 7.44 30.45
CA CYS A 205 5.51 7.54 29.99
C CYS A 205 6.10 6.36 29.17
N GLU A 206 6.88 6.58 28.11
CA GLU A 206 8.30 6.97 28.16
C GLU A 206 8.72 7.79 26.92
N ASP A 207 9.39 8.92 27.17
CA ASP A 207 10.24 9.63 26.22
C ASP A 207 11.37 8.69 25.75
N GLN A 208 11.52 8.50 24.44
CA GLN A 208 12.80 8.05 23.88
C GLN A 208 13.15 8.95 22.69
N LEU A 209 14.26 9.67 22.88
CA LEU A 209 14.93 10.46 21.85
C LEU A 209 15.26 9.57 20.65
N GLU A 210 14.63 9.82 19.51
CA GLU A 210 15.14 9.33 18.23
C GLU A 210 16.39 10.13 17.87
N VAL A 211 17.55 9.47 17.95
CA VAL A 211 18.81 10.00 17.43
C VAL A 211 18.71 9.96 15.91
N GLN A 212 18.53 11.12 15.27
CA GLN A 212 18.66 11.25 13.82
C GLN A 212 20.11 10.96 13.43
N LEU A 213 20.36 9.79 12.85
CA LEU A 213 21.64 9.45 12.25
C LEU A 213 21.75 10.15 10.90
N SER A 214 22.87 10.82 10.66
CA SER A 214 23.12 11.50 9.39
C SER A 214 23.23 10.49 8.24
N GLU A 215 23.01 10.94 7.00
CA GLU A 215 23.10 10.08 5.81
C GLU A 215 24.46 9.38 5.71
N GLU A 216 25.53 10.02 6.18
CA GLU A 216 26.87 9.43 6.24
C GLU A 216 26.94 8.26 7.24
N ALA A 217 26.28 8.37 8.40
CA ALA A 217 26.24 7.32 9.40
C ALA A 217 25.42 6.10 8.92
N VAL A 218 24.34 6.33 8.16
CA VAL A 218 23.56 5.26 7.53
C VAL A 218 24.38 4.52 6.47
N VAL A 219 25.14 5.26 5.65
CA VAL A 219 26.04 4.66 4.65
C VAL A 219 27.16 3.85 5.31
N GLU A 220 27.75 4.32 6.41
CA GLU A 220 28.76 3.57 7.15
C GLU A 220 28.19 2.31 7.81
N LEU A 221 26.97 2.37 8.36
CA LEU A 221 26.29 1.18 8.88
C LEU A 221 26.04 0.14 7.77
N PHE A 222 25.64 0.57 6.59
CA PHE A 222 25.45 -0.32 5.43
C PHE A 222 26.77 -0.98 5.00
N LYS A 223 27.87 -0.22 5.01
CA LYS A 223 29.22 -0.77 4.73
C LYS A 223 29.65 -1.81 5.76
N ILE A 224 29.42 -1.55 7.05
CA ILE A 224 29.74 -2.50 8.13
C ILE A 224 28.91 -3.78 7.98
N GLN A 225 27.63 -3.66 7.64
CA GLN A 225 26.76 -4.82 7.43
C GLN A 225 27.20 -5.68 6.23
N LEU A 226 27.59 -5.05 5.12
CA LEU A 226 28.20 -5.73 3.97
C LEU A 226 29.51 -6.43 4.35
N GLN A 227 30.36 -5.79 5.15
CA GLN A 227 31.62 -6.40 5.61
C GLN A 227 31.39 -7.62 6.50
N MET A 228 30.39 -7.58 7.39
CA MET A 228 30.00 -8.74 8.19
C MET A 228 29.49 -9.90 7.31
N GLN A 229 28.62 -9.62 6.33
CA GLN A 229 28.11 -10.66 5.42
C GLN A 229 29.23 -11.30 4.58
N MET A 230 30.20 -10.50 4.12
CA MET A 230 31.36 -11.03 3.41
C MET A 230 32.28 -11.87 4.31
N ALA A 231 32.48 -11.46 5.57
CA ALA A 231 33.28 -12.21 6.53
C ALA A 231 32.65 -13.57 6.88
N GLU A 232 31.32 -13.62 6.98
CA GLU A 232 30.57 -14.86 7.22
C GLU A 232 30.70 -15.84 6.05
N GLN A 233 30.54 -15.36 4.81
CA GLN A 233 30.77 -16.18 3.61
C GLN A 233 32.22 -16.68 3.50
N LEU A 234 33.21 -15.85 3.86
CA LEU A 234 34.61 -16.28 3.90
C LEU A 234 34.85 -17.36 4.97
N ALA A 235 34.21 -17.27 6.14
CA ALA A 235 34.31 -18.28 7.18
C ALA A 235 33.71 -19.63 6.73
N GLU A 236 32.60 -19.63 6.01
CA GLU A 236 31.98 -20.84 5.44
C GLU A 236 32.87 -21.51 4.38
N ILE A 237 33.53 -20.72 3.54
CA ILE A 237 34.49 -21.21 2.53
C ILE A 237 35.70 -21.85 3.21
N LEU A 238 36.22 -21.24 4.29
CA LEU A 238 37.36 -21.76 5.04
C LEU A 238 37.01 -22.99 5.90
N ALA A 239 35.74 -23.15 6.29
CA ALA A 239 35.25 -24.30 7.06
C ALA A 239 34.93 -25.54 6.18
N SER A 240 34.95 -25.41 4.86
CA SER A 240 34.70 -26.52 3.95
C SER A 240 35.92 -27.44 3.83
N PRO A 241 35.82 -28.75 4.15
CA PRO A 241 36.97 -29.65 4.08
C PRO A 241 37.41 -29.87 2.63
N ASN A 242 38.68 -29.60 2.35
CA ASN A 242 39.34 -29.95 1.09
C ASN A 242 39.23 -31.45 0.84
N HIS A 243 38.27 -31.87 0.03
CA HIS A 243 38.30 -33.19 -0.59
C HIS A 243 39.34 -33.17 -1.72
N SER A 244 40.58 -33.47 -1.34
CA SER A 244 41.63 -33.88 -2.27
C SER A 244 42.24 -35.20 -1.75
N SER A 245 41.72 -36.30 -2.30
CA SER A 245 42.28 -37.67 -2.31
C SER A 245 43.81 -37.68 -2.56
N PRO A 246 44.61 -38.70 -2.14
CA PRO A 246 44.47 -40.08 -2.68
C PRO A 246 44.99 -41.27 -1.83
N ALA A 247 44.43 -42.46 -2.09
CA ALA A 247 45.13 -43.75 -2.30
C ALA A 247 44.11 -44.84 -2.64
#